data_AF-A0A8S3F355-F1
#
_entry.id   AF-A0A8S3F355-F1
#
_cell.length_a   1.000
_cell.length_b   1.000
_cell.length_c   1.000
_cell.angle_alpha   90.00
_cell.angle_beta   90.00
_cell.angle_gamma   90.00
#
_symmetry.space_group_name_H-M   'P 1'
#
loop_
_entity.id
_entity.type
_entity.pdbx_description
1 polymer ?
#
loop_
_entity_poly.entity_id
_entity_poly.type
_entity_poly.pdbx_seq_one_letter_code
_entity_poly.pdbx_strand_id
1 'polypeptide(L)' 'SILFRAKLLYSAAKRYAWDGVSSARYNLTSAIAYPLFTHLLIDVGLPPPGFS' A
#
# COMPACT_ATOMS: atom_id res chain seq x y z
N SER A 1 23.46 2.96 -1.92
CA SER A 1 24.23 4.21 -1.97
C SER A 1 23.50 5.32 -1.22
N ILE A 2 24.19 6.37 -0.76
CA ILE A 2 23.54 7.51 -0.07
C ILE A 2 22.53 8.25 -0.97
N LEU A 3 22.82 8.32 -2.27
CA LEU A 3 21.95 8.90 -3.28
C LEU A 3 20.58 8.19 -3.37
N PHE A 4 20.55 6.86 -3.26
CA PHE A 4 19.31 6.10 -3.27
C PHE A 4 18.44 6.41 -2.05
N ARG A 5 19.04 6.51 -0.86
CA ARG A 5 18.34 6.84 0.38
C ARG A 5 17.76 8.26 0.33
N ALA A 6 18.54 9.23 -0.18
CA ALA A 6 18.09 10.60 -0.38
C ALA A 6 16.92 10.69 -1.37
N LYS A 7 16.97 9.94 -2.48
CA LYS A 7 15.88 9.86 -3.47
C LYS A 7 14.59 9.31 -2.87
N LEU A 8 14.68 8.25 -2.07
CA LEU A 8 13.51 7.68 -1.39
C LEU A 8 12.89 8.68 -0.41
N LEU A 9 13.70 9.30 0.45
CA LEU A 9 13.22 10.29 1.42
C LEU A 9 12.53 11.47 0.73
N TYR A 10 13.15 12.02 -0.33
CA TYR A 10 12.56 13.11 -1.11
C TYR A 10 11.23 12.70 -1.76
N SER A 11 11.16 11.50 -2.35
CA SER A 11 9.93 11.00 -2.97
C SER A 11 8.83 10.73 -1.95
N ALA A 12 9.17 10.24 -0.75
CA ALA A 12 8.22 9.99 0.32
C ALA A 12 7.67 11.32 0.88
N ALA A 13 8.53 12.29 1.12
CA ALA A 13 8.14 13.63 1.59
C ALA A 13 7.25 14.39 0.59
N LYS A 14 7.29 14.06 -0.70
CA LYS A 14 6.35 14.62 -1.69
C LYS A 14 5.01 13.91 -1.74
N ARG A 15 4.98 12.63 -1.39
CA ARG A 15 3.80 11.77 -1.55
C ARG A 15 2.96 11.63 -0.28
N TYR A 16 3.56 11.79 0.90
CA TYR A 16 2.90 11.47 2.17
C TYR A 16 1.53 12.14 2.38
N ALA A 17 1.31 13.33 1.81
CA ALA A 17 0.06 14.07 1.98
C ALA A 17 -1.12 13.45 1.21
N TRP A 18 -0.86 12.67 0.15
CA TRP A 18 -1.88 12.13 -0.75
C TRP A 18 -1.74 10.63 -1.04
N ASP A 19 -0.64 10.00 -0.63
CA ASP A 19 -0.36 8.56 -0.75
C ASP A 19 -0.32 7.95 0.65
N GLY A 20 -1.39 7.24 1.01
CA GLY A 20 -1.57 6.65 2.35
C GLY A 20 -2.97 6.11 2.57
N VAL A 21 -3.45 6.15 3.82
CA VAL A 21 -4.77 5.62 4.19
C VAL A 21 -5.91 6.32 3.44
N SER A 22 -5.79 7.63 3.19
CA SER A 22 -6.80 8.43 2.48
C SER A 22 -6.99 8.02 1.02
N SER A 23 -5.95 7.46 0.39
CA SER A 23 -5.95 7.02 -1.01
C SER A 23 -6.01 5.50 -1.16
N ALA A 24 -5.98 4.75 -0.06
CA ALA A 24 -5.97 3.30 -0.08
C ALA A 24 -7.27 2.76 -0.69
N ARG A 25 -7.13 1.95 -1.74
CA ARG A 25 -8.25 1.27 -2.40
C ARG A 25 -8.02 -0.22 -2.31
N TYR A 26 -9.04 -0.93 -1.84
CA TYR A 26 -9.06 -2.38 -1.79
C TYR A 26 -10.50 -2.85 -1.89
N ASN A 27 -10.69 -4.08 -2.33
CA ASN A 27 -11.97 -4.77 -2.24
C ASN A 27 -11.85 -5.92 -1.24
N LEU A 28 -12.78 -6.01 -0.30
CA LEU A 28 -12.82 -7.12 0.66
C LEU A 28 -13.49 -8.32 0.00
N THR A 29 -12.72 -9.36 -0.25
CA THR A 29 -13.19 -10.57 -0.92
C THR A 29 -13.76 -11.57 0.09
N SER A 30 -13.09 -11.76 1.23
CA SER A 30 -13.59 -12.60 2.31
C SER A 30 -13.09 -12.15 3.68
N ALA A 31 -13.93 -12.36 4.69
CA ALA A 31 -13.60 -12.16 6.09
C ALA A 31 -14.02 -13.42 6.87
N ILE A 32 -13.05 -14.09 7.48
CA ILE A 32 -13.27 -15.32 8.24
C ILE A 32 -12.70 -15.14 9.65
N ALA A 33 -13.56 -15.29 10.65
CA ALA A 33 -13.15 -15.28 12.04
C ALA A 33 -12.69 -16.68 12.46
N TYR A 34 -11.43 -16.81 12.89
CA TYR A 34 -10.91 -17.97 13.58
C TYR A 34 -10.82 -17.69 15.08
N PRO A 35 -10.73 -18.72 15.94
CA PRO A 35 -10.68 -18.50 17.39
C PRO A 35 -9.56 -17.58 17.89
N LEU A 36 -8.44 -17.49 17.15
CA LEU A 36 -7.25 -16.73 17.56
C LEU A 36 -6.93 -15.53 16.66
N PHE A 37 -7.56 -15.41 15.49
CA PHE A 37 -7.31 -14.32 14.55
C PHE A 37 -8.45 -14.16 13.56
N THR A 38 -8.49 -13.03 12.85
CA THR A 38 -9.39 -12.82 11.73
C THR A 38 -8.58 -12.81 10.44
N HIS A 39 -8.97 -13.64 9.48
CA HIS A 39 -8.38 -13.66 8.15
C HIS A 39 -9.18 -12.76 7.22
N LEU A 40 -8.51 -11.77 6.64
CA LEU A 40 -9.09 -10.89 5.63
C LEU A 40 -8.40 -11.16 4.30
N LEU A 41 -9.15 -11.61 3.30
CA LEU A 41 -8.68 -11.69 1.93
C LEU A 41 -9.11 -10.42 1.20
N ILE A 42 -8.12 -9.63 0.74
CA ILE A 42 -8.35 -8.37 0.05
C ILE A 42 -7.73 -8.39 -1.35
N ASP A 43 -8.44 -7.82 -2.31
CA ASP A 43 -7.91 -7.47 -3.63
C ASP A 43 -7.44 -6.01 -3.61
N VAL A 44 -6.17 -5.78 -3.91
CA VAL A 44 -5.54 -4.45 -3.95
C VAL A 44 -5.35 -3.92 -5.38
N GLY A 45 -5.87 -4.64 -6.38
CA GLY A 45 -5.76 -4.29 -7.79
C GLY A 45 -4.36 -4.52 -8.38
N LEU A 46 -4.17 -4.01 -9.58
CA LEU A 46 -2.91 -4.10 -10.32
C LEU A 46 -2.05 -2.84 -10.11
N PRO A 47 -0.72 -2.95 -10.21
CA PRO A 47 0.14 -1.78 -10.19
C PRO A 47 -0.23 -0.82 -11.35
N PRO A 48 -0.16 0.50 -11.13
CA PRO A 48 -0.38 1.47 -12.20
C PRO A 48 0.59 1.25 -13.37
N PRO A 49 0.23 1.66 -14.60
CA PRO A 49 1.13 1.60 -15.76
C PRO A 49 2.47 2.29 -15.45
N GLY A 50 3.59 1.63 -15.80
CA GLY A 50 4.94 2.17 -15.59
C GLY A 50 5.62 1.77 -14.27
N PHE A 51 5.03 0.86 -13.48
CA PHE A 51 5.62 0.28 -12.26
C PHE A 51 6.10 -1.18 -12.44
N SER A 52 6.33 -1.62 -13.67
CA SER A 52 6.88 -2.95 -14.04
C SER A 52 8.40 -3.05 -13.86
#